data_AF-A0A352JER4-F1
#
_entry.id   AF-A0A352JER4-F1
#
_cell.length_a   1.000
_cell.length_b   1.000
_cell.length_c   1.000
_cell.angle_alpha   90.00
_cell.angle_beta   90.00
_cell.angle_gamma   90.00
#
_symmetry.space_group_name_H-M   'P 1'
#
loop_
_entity.id
_entity.type
_entity.pdbx_description
1 polymer ?
#
loop_
_entity_poly.entity_id
_entity_poly.type
_entity_poly.pdbx_seq_one_letter_code
_entity_poly.pdbx_strand_id
1 'polypeptide(L)'
;MLGAMLEICAAKYRKFCQKYKPKAKPERRNYWGMKLLTNLKIKGKTGKGCRGQKSLWDEWNKPDEKIRKVAEKFVMANCYDPKIASQKFSDNDDSAGEEAGHR
;
A
#
# COMPACT_ATOMS: atom_id res chain seq x y z
N MET A 1 -1.30 -37.27 30.07
CA MET A 1 -2.48 -37.25 29.17
C MET A 1 -2.87 -35.79 28.84
N LEU A 2 -2.10 -35.09 27.99
CA LEU A 2 -2.45 -33.73 27.52
C LEU A 2 -3.11 -33.72 26.14
N GLY A 3 -2.74 -34.67 25.27
CA GLY A 3 -3.23 -34.75 23.88
C GLY A 3 -4.75 -34.93 23.78
N ALA A 4 -5.35 -35.73 24.67
CA ALA A 4 -6.80 -35.94 24.70
C ALA A 4 -7.57 -34.64 24.99
N MET A 5 -7.06 -33.78 25.88
CA MET A 5 -7.69 -32.50 26.22
C MET A 5 -7.59 -31.49 25.07
N LEU A 6 -6.46 -31.49 24.35
CA LEU A 6 -6.24 -30.62 23.18
C LEU A 6 -7.15 -31.02 22.01
N GLU A 7 -7.32 -32.32 21.76
CA GLU A 7 -8.24 -32.79 20.71
C GLU A 7 -9.69 -32.44 21.01
N ILE A 8 -10.12 -32.56 22.27
CA ILE A 8 -11.46 -32.14 22.70
C ILE A 8 -11.64 -30.63 22.51
N CYS A 9 -10.62 -29.82 22.83
CA CYS A 9 -10.65 -28.38 22.62
C CYS A 9 -10.76 -28.02 21.13
N ALA A 10 -9.91 -28.63 20.29
CA ALA A 10 -9.90 -28.41 18.84
C ALA A 10 -11.24 -28.83 18.20
N ALA A 11 -11.81 -29.96 18.62
CA ALA A 11 -13.12 -30.43 18.15
C ALA A 11 -14.25 -29.45 18.50
N LYS A 12 -14.25 -28.89 19.72
CA LYS A 12 -15.21 -27.86 20.12
C LYS A 12 -15.05 -26.58 19.30
N TYR A 13 -13.81 -26.14 19.09
CA TYR A 13 -13.51 -24.93 18.30
C TYR A 13 -13.93 -25.08 16.83
N ARG A 14 -13.64 -26.22 16.18
CA ARG A 14 -14.09 -26.51 14.81
C ARG A 14 -15.61 -26.42 14.67
N LYS A 15 -16.35 -27.01 15.63
CA LYS A 15 -17.83 -26.94 15.67
C LYS A 15 -18.33 -25.51 15.88
N PHE A 16 -17.63 -24.70 16.67
CA PHE A 16 -17.95 -23.28 16.82
C PHE A 16 -17.77 -22.52 15.50
N CYS A 17 -16.65 -22.70 14.79
CA CYS A 17 -16.39 -22.03 13.52
C CYS A 17 -17.42 -22.41 12.43
N GLN A 18 -17.84 -23.67 12.38
CA GLN A 18 -18.90 -24.12 11.46
C GLN A 18 -20.26 -23.46 11.73
N LYS A 19 -20.56 -23.20 13.01
CA LYS A 19 -21.81 -22.55 13.44
C LYS A 19 -21.73 -21.03 13.38
N TYR A 20 -20.52 -20.46 13.45
CA TYR A 20 -20.32 -19.02 13.43
C TYR A 20 -20.70 -18.47 12.05
N LYS A 21 -21.85 -17.81 11.99
CA LYS A 21 -22.28 -17.02 10.85
C LYS A 21 -22.17 -15.55 11.25
N PRO A 22 -21.10 -14.84 10.83
CA PRO A 22 -20.99 -13.41 11.11
C PRO A 22 -22.23 -12.73 10.57
N LYS A 23 -22.94 -11.99 11.43
CA LYS A 23 -24.05 -11.15 10.98
C LYS A 23 -23.47 -10.13 10.00
N ALA A 24 -24.14 -9.91 8.87
CA ALA A 24 -23.75 -8.87 7.94
C ALA A 24 -23.66 -7.55 8.71
N LYS A 25 -22.54 -6.84 8.53
CA LYS A 25 -22.37 -5.53 9.14
C LYS A 25 -23.53 -4.66 8.66
N PRO A 26 -24.31 -4.05 9.57
CA PRO A 26 -25.39 -3.17 9.13
C PRO A 26 -24.77 -2.05 8.31
N GLU A 27 -25.40 -1.76 7.18
CA GLU A 27 -24.92 -0.73 6.26
C GLU A 27 -25.09 0.64 6.93
N ARG A 28 -24.02 1.10 7.60
CA ARG A 28 -24.00 2.42 8.22
C ARG A 28 -23.71 3.45 7.13
N ARG A 29 -24.74 4.19 6.74
CA ARG A 29 -24.59 5.37 5.88
C ARG A 29 -23.80 6.43 6.64
N ASN A 30 -22.54 6.64 6.26
CA ASN A 30 -21.77 7.77 6.76
C ASN A 30 -22.30 9.04 6.10
N TYR A 31 -23.07 9.85 6.84
CA TYR A 31 -23.71 11.06 6.31
C TYR A 31 -22.69 12.03 5.71
N TRP A 32 -21.54 12.20 6.38
CA TRP A 32 -20.46 13.07 5.93
C TRP A 32 -19.79 12.54 4.65
N GLY A 33 -19.42 11.26 4.64
CA GLY A 33 -18.81 10.62 3.48
C GLY A 33 -19.74 10.60 2.27
N MET A 34 -21.03 10.27 2.47
CA MET A 34 -22.00 10.23 1.39
C MET A 34 -22.25 11.62 0.81
N LYS A 35 -22.40 12.66 1.64
CA LYS A 35 -22.52 14.05 1.20
C LYS A 35 -21.25 14.56 0.49
N LEU A 36 -20.07 14.16 0.96
CA LEU A 36 -18.80 14.54 0.32
C LEU A 36 -18.68 13.89 -1.06
N LEU A 37 -18.95 12.60 -1.15
CA LEU A 37 -18.84 11.82 -2.39
C LEU A 37 -19.88 12.22 -3.43
N THR A 38 -21.12 12.52 -3.04
CA THR A 38 -22.15 13.01 -3.99
C THR A 38 -21.78 14.37 -4.58
N ASN A 39 -21.02 15.18 -3.85
CA ASN A 39 -20.57 16.51 -4.29
C ASN A 39 -19.20 16.48 -4.99
N LEU A 40 -18.48 15.36 -4.90
CA LEU A 40 -17.26 15.09 -5.66
C LEU A 40 -17.64 14.82 -7.11
N LYS A 41 -17.82 15.90 -7.88
CA LYS A 41 -17.73 15.80 -9.34
C LYS A 41 -16.29 15.42 -9.63
N ILE A 42 -16.07 14.27 -10.28
CA ILE A 42 -14.78 13.87 -10.86
C ILE A 42 -14.46 14.86 -11.99
N LYS A 43 -14.14 16.09 -11.62
CA LYS A 43 -13.64 17.10 -12.54
C LYS A 43 -12.17 16.73 -12.71
N GLY A 44 -11.84 16.12 -13.84
CA GLY A 44 -10.47 15.83 -14.29
C GLY A 44 -9.65 17.09 -14.59
N LYS A 45 -9.71 18.10 -13.72
CA LYS A 45 -8.91 19.31 -13.81
C LYS A 45 -8.39 19.63 -12.43
N THR A 46 -7.08 19.49 -12.27
CA THR A 46 -6.28 20.10 -11.22
C THR A 46 -6.68 21.56 -11.11
N GLY A 47 -7.57 21.87 -10.17
CA GLY A 47 -7.80 23.26 -9.77
C GLY A 47 -6.45 23.87 -9.40
N LYS A 48 -6.23 25.14 -9.75
CA LYS A 48 -5.05 25.88 -9.26
C LYS A 48 -4.94 25.61 -7.75
N GLY A 49 -3.82 25.04 -7.33
CA GLY A 49 -3.59 24.65 -5.95
C GLY A 49 -3.97 25.78 -5.02
N CYS A 50 -4.64 25.47 -3.92
CA CYS A 50 -4.95 26.49 -2.93
C CYS A 50 -3.63 27.12 -2.45
N ARG A 51 -3.60 28.43 -2.17
CA ARG A 51 -2.36 29.07 -1.68
C ARG A 51 -1.96 28.39 -0.36
N GLY A 52 -0.83 27.67 -0.37
CA GLY A 52 -0.34 26.83 0.73
C GLY A 52 -0.44 25.32 0.52
N GLN A 53 -1.10 24.85 -0.54
CA GLN A 53 -1.12 23.44 -0.92
C GLN A 53 0.16 23.09 -1.70
N LYS A 54 1.09 22.39 -1.04
CA LYS A 54 2.25 21.78 -1.71
C LYS A 54 1.81 20.50 -2.43
N SER A 55 2.30 20.24 -3.63
CA SER A 55 2.10 18.93 -4.24
C SER A 55 2.97 17.91 -3.53
N LEU A 56 2.42 16.70 -3.35
CA LEU A 56 3.08 15.60 -2.64
C LEU A 56 4.42 15.21 -3.28
N TRP A 57 4.60 15.56 -4.55
CA TRP A 57 5.74 15.16 -5.37
C TRP A 57 6.68 16.32 -5.70
N ASP A 58 6.39 17.54 -5.25
CA ASP A 58 7.20 18.73 -5.60
C ASP A 58 8.62 18.65 -5.00
N GLU A 59 8.76 17.98 -3.86
CA GLU A 59 10.04 17.81 -3.13
C GLU A 59 10.49 16.34 -3.11
N TRP A 60 10.11 15.55 -4.12
CA TRP A 60 10.55 14.15 -4.20
C TRP A 60 12.02 14.06 -4.63
N ASN A 61 12.92 13.93 -3.65
CA ASN A 61 14.32 13.65 -3.90
C ASN A 61 14.53 12.18 -4.26
N LYS A 62 15.48 11.90 -5.16
CA LYS A 62 15.95 10.52 -5.40
C LYS A 62 16.38 9.93 -4.04
N PRO A 63 15.87 8.75 -3.65
CA PRO A 63 16.23 8.16 -2.37
C PRO A 63 17.75 7.92 -2.31
N ASP A 64 18.34 8.22 -1.16
CA ASP A 64 19.74 7.91 -0.85
C ASP A 64 20.02 6.44 -1.17
N GLU A 65 21.22 6.14 -1.67
CA GLU A 65 21.68 4.79 -1.93
C GLU A 65 21.53 3.88 -0.70
N LYS A 66 21.66 4.43 0.52
CA LYS A 66 21.36 3.70 1.76
C LYS A 66 19.91 3.22 1.82
N ILE A 67 18.97 4.08 1.46
CA ILE A 67 17.54 3.77 1.43
C ILE A 67 17.26 2.72 0.35
N ARG A 68 17.88 2.87 -0.85
CA ARG A 68 17.75 1.91 -1.95
C ARG A 68 18.19 0.50 -1.52
N LYS A 69 19.36 0.39 -0.87
CA LYS A 69 19.89 -0.89 -0.36
C LYS A 69 19.01 -1.53 0.71
N VAL A 70 18.43 -0.74 1.61
CA VAL A 70 17.51 -1.27 2.64
C VAL A 70 16.21 -1.74 2.00
N ALA A 71 15.67 -0.97 1.04
CA ALA A 71 14.47 -1.35 0.31
C ALA A 71 14.67 -2.64 -0.50
N GLU A 72 15.82 -2.79 -1.17
CA GLU A 72 16.19 -4.02 -1.87
C GLU A 72 16.18 -5.23 -0.94
N LYS A 73 16.87 -5.15 0.20
CA LYS A 73 16.88 -6.23 1.21
C LYS A 73 15.46 -6.60 1.67
N PHE A 74 14.64 -5.59 1.97
CA PHE A 74 13.27 -5.81 2.43
C PHE A 74 12.43 -6.51 1.37
N VAL A 75 12.50 -6.05 0.11
CA VAL A 75 11.75 -6.64 -1.00
C VAL A 75 12.22 -8.08 -1.26
N MET A 76 13.53 -8.32 -1.32
CA MET A 76 14.07 -9.66 -1.57
C MET A 76 13.73 -10.64 -0.46
N ALA A 77 13.63 -10.19 0.79
CA ALA A 77 13.25 -11.04 1.93
C ALA A 77 11.75 -11.39 1.97
N ASN A 78 10.88 -10.57 1.37
CA ASN A 78 9.42 -10.69 1.51
C ASN A 78 8.67 -10.94 0.20
N CYS A 79 9.35 -10.89 -0.95
CA CYS A 79 8.71 -11.10 -2.24
C CYS A 79 8.30 -12.56 -2.44
N TYR A 80 7.27 -12.76 -3.26
CA TYR A 80 6.80 -14.10 -3.65
C TYR A 80 7.76 -14.80 -4.62
N ASP A 81 8.33 -14.06 -5.58
CA ASP A 81 9.34 -14.55 -6.53
C ASP A 81 10.55 -13.60 -6.57
N PRO A 82 11.70 -14.02 -6.01
CA PRO A 82 12.94 -13.24 -6.02
C PRO A 82 13.47 -12.90 -7.41
N LYS A 83 13.24 -13.73 -8.43
CA LYS A 83 13.77 -13.50 -9.79
C LYS A 83 13.07 -12.34 -10.47
N ILE A 84 11.77 -12.19 -10.23
CA ILE A 84 10.98 -11.06 -10.72
C ILE A 84 11.31 -9.81 -9.91
N ALA A 85 11.47 -9.95 -8.60
CA ALA A 85 11.80 -8.82 -7.73
C ALA A 85 13.17 -8.21 -8.03
N SER A 86 14.19 -9.04 -8.30
CA SER A 86 15.55 -8.58 -8.59
C SER A 86 15.66 -7.75 -9.87
N GLN A 87 14.81 -8.00 -10.86
CA GLN A 87 14.78 -7.23 -12.12
C GLN A 87 14.41 -5.76 -11.90
N LYS A 88 13.76 -5.41 -10.78
CA LYS A 88 13.41 -4.01 -10.45
C LYS A 88 14.58 -3.21 -9.90
N PHE A 89 15.69 -3.87 -9.58
CA PHE A 89 16.88 -3.25 -8.99
C PHE A 89 18.09 -3.28 -9.93
N SER A 90 17.96 -3.90 -11.11
CA SER A 90 19.03 -4.07 -12.10
C SER A 90 19.28 -2.88 -13.04
N ASP A 91 18.56 -1.77 -12.90
CA ASP A 91 18.80 -0.57 -13.70
C ASP A 91 19.64 0.46 -12.90
N ASN A 92 20.92 0.59 -13.26
CA ASN A 92 21.73 1.81 -13.11
C ASN A 92 22.93 1.72 -14.06
N ASP A 93 22.92 2.45 -15.18
CA ASP A 93 23.93 3.47 -15.51
C ASP A 93 23.59 4.17 -16.86
N ASP A 94 23.94 5.47 -16.92
CA ASP A 94 23.88 6.42 -18.04
C ASP A 94 22.48 6.96 -18.45
N SER A 95 22.20 8.27 -18.37
CA SER A 95 23.00 9.33 -18.97
C SER A 95 23.18 10.57 -18.08
N ALA A 96 24.42 11.06 -18.15
CA ALA A 96 24.92 12.33 -17.66
C ALA A 96 24.10 13.53 -18.16
N GLY A 97 24.19 14.62 -17.40
CA GLY A 97 23.46 15.86 -17.66
C GLY A 97 23.74 16.49 -19.02
N GLU A 98 22.76 17.22 -19.50
CA GLU A 98 22.94 18.22 -20.54
C GLU A 98 22.41 19.54 -19.98
N GLU A 99 23.35 20.43 -19.63
CA GLU A 99 23.07 21.86 -19.52
C GLU A 99 22.58 22.35 -20.87
N ALA A 100 21.36 22.88 -20.92
CA ALA A 100 20.90 23.70 -22.03
C ALA A 100 20.61 25.11 -21.52
N GLY A 101 21.68 25.88 -21.32
CA GLY A 101 21.60 27.33 -21.48
C GLY A 101 21.67 27.65 -22.97
N HIS A 102 20.62 28.25 -23.54
CA HIS A 102 20.73 29.08 -24.74
C HIS A 102 19.56 30.06 -24.86
N ARG A 103 19.94 31.35 -24.74
CA ARG A 103 19.34 32.61 -25.23
C ARG A 103 17.86 32.91 -25.00
#